data_AF-A0A165TV21-F1
#
_entry.id   AF-A0A165TV21-F1
#
_cell.length_a   1.000
_cell.length_b   1.000
_cell.length_c   1.000
_cell.angle_alpha   90.00
_cell.angle_beta   90.00
_cell.angle_gamma   90.00
#
_symmetry.space_group_name_H-M   'P 1'
#
loop_
_entity.id
_entity.type
_entity.pdbx_description
1 polymer ?
#
loop_
_entity_poly.entity_id
_entity_poly.type
_entity_poly.pdbx_seq_one_letter_code
_entity_poly.pdbx_strand_id
1 'polypeptide(L)' 'MAPEKLTYMANQIAGFFKHKPHEEAVAGIADHINDFWEPRMRLQLFAIVKDGGEGLNPLVLEAEPSIRRPAK' A
#
# COMPACT_ATOMS: atom_id res chain seq x y z
N MET A 1 9.37 -5.43 -10.28
CA MET A 1 9.86 -5.93 -8.97
C MET A 1 9.14 -7.24 -8.71
N ALA A 2 9.70 -8.16 -7.92
CA ALA A 2 8.95 -9.35 -7.50
C ALA A 2 7.75 -8.92 -6.63
N PRO A 3 6.55 -9.50 -6.82
CA PRO A 3 5.35 -9.15 -6.03
C PRO A 3 5.58 -9.25 -4.53
N GLU A 4 6.27 -10.29 -4.08
CA GLU A 4 6.63 -10.54 -2.67
C GLU A 4 7.42 -9.39 -2.04
N LYS A 5 8.37 -8.82 -2.80
CA LYS A 5 9.17 -7.68 -2.34
C LYS A 5 8.30 -6.42 -2.19
N LEU A 6 7.31 -6.25 -3.07
CA LEU A 6 6.37 -5.13 -2.99
C LEU A 6 5.46 -5.26 -1.76
N THR A 7 4.94 -6.46 -1.51
CA THR A 7 4.16 -6.78 -0.29
C THR A 7 4.98 -6.50 0.96
N TYR A 8 6.24 -6.94 1.00
CA TYR A 8 7.14 -6.69 2.11
C TYR A 8 7.32 -5.18 2.37
N MET A 9 7.61 -4.38 1.34
CA MET A 9 7.77 -2.93 1.49
C MET A 9 6.48 -2.25 1.98
N ALA A 10 5.32 -2.64 1.44
CA ALA A 10 4.03 -2.12 1.89
C ALA A 10 3.79 -2.41 3.39
N ASN A 11 4.14 -3.62 3.83
CA ASN A 11 4.04 -4.01 5.24
C ASN A 11 5.01 -3.26 6.15
N GLN A 12 6.21 -2.92 5.66
CA GLN A 12 7.14 -2.07 6.41
C GLN A 12 6.57 -0.67 6.63
N ILE A 13 5.94 -0.08 5.61
CA ILE A 13 5.25 1.21 5.72
C ILE A 13 4.12 1.11 6.76
N ALA A 14 3.28 0.08 6.68
CA ALA A 14 2.23 -0.15 7.67
C ALA A 14 2.78 -0.35 9.09
N GLY A 15 3.90 -1.06 9.22
CA GLY A 15 4.62 -1.23 10.49
C GLY A 15 5.09 0.10 11.09
N PHE A 16 5.54 1.04 10.25
CA PHE A 16 5.91 2.38 10.68
C PHE A 16 4.68 3.14 11.22
N PHE A 17 3.53 3.08 10.55
CA PHE A 17 2.32 3.79 10.97
C PHE A 17 1.51 3.10 12.08
N LYS A 18 1.86 1.87 12.49
CA LYS A 18 1.11 1.07 13.47
C LYS A 18 0.87 1.75 14.83
N HIS A 19 1.71 2.70 15.22
CA HIS A 19 1.60 3.42 16.50
C HIS A 19 0.70 4.67 16.42
N LYS A 20 0.25 5.05 15.21
CA LYS A 20 -0.67 6.16 15.00
C LYS A 20 -2.11 5.71 15.21
N PRO A 21 -3.05 6.65 15.47
CA PRO A 21 -4.46 6.36 15.37
C PRO A 21 -4.80 5.71 14.03
N HIS A 22 -5.76 4.79 14.03
CA HIS A 22 -6.06 3.95 12.87
C HIS A 22 -6.33 4.76 11.59
N GLU A 23 -7.17 5.81 11.67
CA GLU A 23 -7.46 6.67 10.51
C GLU A 23 -6.21 7.41 10.00
N GLU A 24 -5.36 7.92 10.90
CA GLU A 24 -4.09 8.56 10.55
C GLU A 24 -3.11 7.56 9.92
N ALA A 25 -3.12 6.31 10.41
CA ALA A 25 -2.26 5.26 9.87
C ALA A 25 -2.66 4.92 8.43
N VAL A 26 -3.95 4.72 8.16
CA VAL A 26 -4.47 4.42 6.82
C VAL A 26 -4.18 5.57 5.86
N ALA A 27 -4.47 6.81 6.26
CA ALA A 27 -4.18 7.99 5.45
C ALA A 27 -2.67 8.15 5.18
N GLY A 28 -1.83 8.02 6.20
CA GLY A 28 -0.38 8.15 6.08
C GLY A 28 0.26 7.07 5.20
N ILE A 29 -0.26 5.84 5.22
CA ILE A 29 0.18 4.77 4.32
C ILE A 29 -0.16 5.13 2.86
N ALA A 30 -1.39 5.56 2.59
CA ALA A 30 -1.81 5.94 1.25
C ALA A 30 -0.98 7.11 0.70
N ASP A 31 -0.77 8.15 1.51
CA ASP A 31 0.03 9.32 1.14
C ASP A 31 1.49 8.94 0.86
N HIS A 32 2.09 8.11 1.72
CA HIS A 32 3.46 7.62 1.49
C HIS A 32 3.58 6.83 0.17
N ILE A 33 2.63 5.95 -0.11
CA ILE A 33 2.62 5.21 -1.39
C ILE A 33 2.42 6.19 -2.56
N ASN A 34 1.55 7.19 -2.43
CA ASN A 34 1.30 8.16 -3.49
C ASN A 34 2.51 9.04 -3.81
N ASP A 35 3.26 9.45 -2.78
CA ASP A 35 4.37 10.39 -2.92
C ASP A 35 5.67 9.70 -3.33
N PHE A 36 5.93 8.49 -2.82
CA PHE A 36 7.21 7.81 -3.00
C PHE A 36 7.17 6.66 -4.01
N TRP A 37 6.00 6.10 -4.35
CA TRP A 37 5.94 4.97 -5.28
C TRP A 37 5.67 5.40 -6.72
N GLU A 38 6.50 4.86 -7.61
CA GLU A 38 6.32 5.01 -9.04
C GLU A 38 4.97 4.43 -9.52
N PRO A 39 4.39 4.97 -10.61
CA PRO A 39 3.13 4.48 -11.17
C PRO A 39 3.05 2.95 -11.32
N ARG A 40 4.12 2.33 -11.84
CA ARG A 40 4.18 0.87 -12.02
C ARG A 40 4.08 0.08 -10.71
N MET A 41 4.61 0.62 -9.62
CA MET A 41 4.57 -0.03 -8.31
C MET A 41 3.15 0.02 -7.73
N ARG A 42 2.47 1.16 -7.88
CA ARG A 42 1.07 1.30 -7.51
C ARG A 42 0.19 0.33 -8.29
N LEU A 43 0.39 0.20 -9.61
CA LEU A 43 -0.33 -0.80 -10.42
C LEU A 43 -0.10 -2.24 -9.94
N GLN A 44 1.13 -2.58 -9.58
CA GLN A 44 1.44 -3.90 -9.03
C GLN A 44 0.76 -4.13 -7.67
N LEU A 45 0.70 -3.11 -6.80
CA LEU A 45 -0.03 -3.21 -5.55
C LEU A 45 -1.52 -3.49 -5.78
N PHE A 46 -2.16 -2.76 -6.69
CA PHE A 46 -3.56 -3.01 -7.05
C PHE A 46 -3.78 -4.42 -7.61
N ALA A 47 -2.82 -4.96 -8.36
CA ALA A 47 -2.89 -6.34 -8.85
C ALA A 47 -2.84 -7.35 -7.67
N ILE A 48 -1.91 -7.16 -6.72
CA ILE A 48 -1.80 -8.01 -5.52
C ILE A 48 -3.09 -7.94 -4.69
N VAL A 49 -3.64 -6.75 -4.48
CA VAL A 49 -4.91 -6.57 -3.75
C VAL A 49 -6.06 -7.30 -4.47
N LYS A 50 -6.12 -7.20 -5.80
CA LYS A 50 -7.13 -7.89 -6.62
C LYS A 50 -7.02 -9.41 -6.54
N ASP A 51 -5.81 -9.95 -6.43
CA ASP A 51 -5.55 -11.38 -6.29
C ASP A 51 -5.80 -11.90 -4.86
N GLY A 52 -6.34 -11.06 -3.97
CA GLY A 52 -6.73 -11.41 -2.60
C GLY A 52 -5.89 -10.74 -1.51
N GLY A 53 -4.85 -10.00 -1.89
CA GLY A 53 -4.02 -9.25 -0.94
C GLY A 53 -3.20 -10.14 -0.01
N GLU A 54 -2.86 -11.36 -0.44
CA GLU A 54 -2.19 -12.33 0.42
C GLU A 54 -0.86 -11.78 0.96
N GLY A 55 -0.71 -11.84 2.28
CA GLY A 55 0.46 -11.33 2.98
C GLY A 55 0.51 -9.80 3.15
N LEU A 56 -0.44 -9.02 2.64
CA LEU A 56 -0.52 -7.58 2.93
C LEU A 56 -1.09 -7.33 4.33
N ASN A 57 -0.59 -6.28 4.98
CA ASN A 57 -1.13 -5.79 6.23
C ASN A 57 -2.56 -5.23 6.00
N PRO A 58 -3.52 -5.49 6.91
CA PRO A 58 -4.87 -4.94 6.80
C PRO A 58 -4.92 -3.43 6.56
N LEU A 59 -4.04 -2.66 7.21
CA LEU A 59 -3.97 -1.20 7.02
C LEU A 59 -3.60 -0.80 5.58
N VAL A 60 -2.86 -1.62 4.85
CA VAL A 60 -2.54 -1.38 3.43
C VAL A 60 -3.75 -1.65 2.56
N LEU A 61 -4.51 -2.70 2.87
CA LEU A 61 -5.75 -3.02 2.15
C LEU A 61 -6.78 -1.91 2.34
N GLU A 62 -6.88 -1.37 3.55
CA GLU A 62 -7.75 -0.23 3.87
C GLU A 62 -7.28 1.08 3.24
N ALA A 63 -5.97 1.22 3.01
CA ALA A 63 -5.40 2.38 2.32
C ALA A 63 -5.60 2.33 0.79
N GLU A 64 -5.87 1.16 0.19
CA GLU A 64 -6.03 0.98 -1.26
C GLU A 64 -6.97 1.99 -1.94
N PRO A 65 -8.15 2.31 -1.39
CA PRO A 65 -9.08 3.26 -2.00
C PRO A 65 -8.53 4.69 -2.08
N SER A 66 -7.60 5.04 -1.18
CA SER A 66 -6.97 6.36 -1.09
C SER A 66 -5.68 6.45 -1.94
N ILE A 67 -5.21 5.33 -2.51
CA ILE A 67 -4.04 5.32 -3.38
C ILE A 67 -4.45 5.80 -4.78
N ARG A 68 -3.72 6.79 -5.30
CA ARG A 68 -3.93 7.36 -6.63
C ARG A 68 -3.61 6.31 -7.68
N ARG A 69 -4.66 5.81 -8.35
CA ARG A 69 -4.53 4.95 -9.54
C ARG A 69 -3.87 5.76 -10.65
N PRO A 70 -2.69 5.35 -11.14
CA PRO A 70 -2.05 6.03 -12.25
C PRO A 70 -2.91 5.90 -13.51
N ALA A 71 -3.08 7.02 -14.23
CA ALA A 71 -3.65 7.01 -15.56
C ALA A 71 -2.73 6.21 -16.49
N LYS A 72 -3.36 5.40 -17.34
CA LYS A 72 -2.71 4.43 -18.23
C LYS A 72 -1.73 5.11 -19.19
#